data_AF-A0A4Y8S316-F1
#
_entry.id   AF-A0A4Y8S316-F1
#
_cell.length_a   1.000
_cell.length_b   1.000
_cell.length_c   1.000
_cell.angle_alpha   90.00
_cell.angle_beta   90.00
_cell.angle_gamma   90.00
#
_symmetry.space_group_name_H-M   'P 1'
#
loop_
_entity.id
_entity.type
_entity.pdbx_description
1 polymer ?
#
loop_
_entity_poly.entity_id
_entity_poly.type
_entity_poly.pdbx_seq_one_letter_code
_entity_poly.pdbx_strand_id
1 'polypeptide(L)'
;MAAQELRRIDTTGIVAGTLLTQGDEKPLQSEKKLILFRMVQESCQNIIKHSGATQIKIAIHFYEDELTIQISDNGKGFDPCILADAGKGLGLQNIMSRAVVIGGQAEIRSGIDEGTTIGITMPYN
;
A
#
# COMPACT_ATOMS: atom_id res chain seq x y z
N MET A 1 6.76 -9.32 -6.61
CA MET A 1 5.60 -8.41 -6.69
C MET A 1 5.94 -7.00 -6.22
N ALA A 2 6.13 -6.74 -4.92
CA ALA A 2 6.51 -5.39 -4.45
C ALA A 2 7.83 -4.88 -5.05
N ALA A 3 8.84 -5.75 -5.18
CA ALA A 3 10.09 -5.43 -5.87
C ALA A 3 9.91 -5.09 -7.37
N GLN A 4 8.85 -5.57 -8.02
CA GLN A 4 8.56 -5.20 -9.42
C GLN A 4 7.94 -3.80 -9.50
N GLU A 5 7.07 -3.44 -8.56
CA GLU A 5 6.49 -2.10 -8.50
C GLU A 5 7.54 -1.06 -8.14
N LEU A 6 8.39 -1.31 -7.14
CA LEU A 6 9.47 -0.37 -6.80
C LEU A 6 10.42 -0.13 -7.96
N ARG A 7 10.82 -1.19 -8.67
CA ARG A 7 11.62 -1.04 -9.90
C ARG A 7 10.93 -0.13 -10.91
N ARG A 8 9.62 -0.28 -11.12
CA ARG A 8 8.86 0.57 -12.05
C ARG A 8 8.83 2.04 -11.59
N ILE A 9 8.74 2.29 -10.28
CA ILE A 9 8.76 3.63 -9.71
C ILE A 9 10.15 4.25 -9.84
N ASP A 10 11.20 3.52 -9.48
CA ASP A 10 12.59 4.01 -9.58
C ASP A 10 12.95 4.40 -11.02
N THR A 11 12.40 3.69 -12.02
CA THR A 11 12.65 4.00 -13.44
C THR A 11 12.02 5.34 -13.87
N THR A 12 11.05 5.86 -13.11
CA THR A 12 10.49 7.20 -13.37
C THR A 12 11.43 8.32 -12.92
N GLY A 13 12.39 8.03 -12.04
CA GLY A 13 13.29 9.01 -11.42
C GLY A 13 12.61 9.96 -10.43
N ILE A 14 11.32 9.77 -10.14
CA ILE A 14 10.51 10.70 -9.33
C ILE A 14 10.67 10.40 -7.83
N VAL A 15 10.84 9.13 -7.46
CA VAL A 15 10.82 8.68 -6.07
C VAL A 15 11.82 7.55 -5.86
N ALA A 16 12.61 7.61 -4.78
CA ALA A 16 13.46 6.50 -4.35
C ALA A 16 12.64 5.43 -3.60
N GLY A 17 12.75 4.18 -4.04
CA GLY A 17 12.05 3.03 -3.47
C GLY A 17 12.89 2.22 -2.48
N THR A 18 12.32 1.86 -1.33
CA THR A 18 12.89 0.88 -0.39
C THR A 18 11.94 -0.30 -0.20
N LEU A 19 12.46 -1.53 -0.33
CA LEU A 19 11.76 -2.76 0.04
C LEU A 19 12.38 -3.38 1.28
N LEU A 20 11.56 -3.63 2.29
CA LEU A 20 11.92 -4.48 3.42
C LEU A 20 11.04 -5.72 3.42
N THR A 21 11.65 -6.89 3.57
CA THR A 21 10.94 -8.16 3.73
C THR A 21 11.47 -8.84 4.99
N GLN A 22 10.56 -9.32 5.84
CA GLN A 22 10.87 -10.02 7.08
C GLN A 22 9.98 -11.26 7.24
N GLY A 23 10.53 -12.32 7.85
CA GLY A 23 9.87 -13.60 7.99
C GLY A 23 9.96 -14.48 6.74
N ASP A 24 9.42 -15.70 6.85
CA ASP A 24 9.44 -16.70 5.78
C ASP A 24 8.22 -16.57 4.88
N GLU A 25 8.44 -16.38 3.57
CA GLU A 25 7.35 -16.28 2.59
C GLU A 25 6.49 -17.54 2.60
N LYS A 26 5.19 -17.37 2.88
CA LYS A 26 4.22 -18.45 2.84
C LYS A 26 3.50 -18.53 1.49
N PRO A 27 3.13 -19.73 1.01
CA PRO A 27 2.32 -19.87 -0.19
C PRO A 27 0.98 -19.15 -0.05
N LEU A 28 0.60 -18.42 -1.11
CA LEU A 28 -0.69 -17.74 -1.20
C LEU A 28 -1.47 -18.25 -2.39
N GLN A 29 -2.79 -18.34 -2.25
CA GLN A 29 -3.69 -18.58 -3.38
C GLN A 29 -3.49 -17.48 -4.45
N SER A 30 -3.54 -17.87 -5.72
CA SER A 30 -3.30 -16.96 -6.85
C SER A 30 -4.21 -15.73 -6.84
N GLU A 31 -5.45 -15.90 -6.40
CA GLU A 31 -6.43 -14.81 -6.26
C GLU A 31 -6.01 -13.81 -5.18
N LYS A 32 -5.70 -14.27 -3.95
CA LYS A 32 -5.18 -13.43 -2.85
C LYS A 32 -3.93 -12.67 -3.32
N LYS A 33 -3.00 -13.35 -3.99
CA LYS A 33 -1.76 -12.75 -4.53
C LYS A 33 -2.05 -11.66 -5.57
N LEU A 34 -2.99 -11.87 -6.49
CA LEU A 34 -3.35 -10.88 -7.50
C LEU A 34 -4.03 -9.66 -6.88
N ILE A 35 -4.91 -9.86 -5.92
CA ILE A 35 -5.62 -8.75 -5.26
C ILE A 35 -4.64 -7.90 -4.43
N LEU A 36 -3.75 -8.53 -3.67
CA LEU A 36 -2.66 -7.84 -2.95
C LEU A 36 -1.80 -7.02 -3.92
N PHE A 37 -1.45 -7.58 -5.07
CA PHE A 37 -0.69 -6.85 -6.10
C PHE A 37 -1.40 -5.58 -6.56
N ARG A 38 -2.70 -5.68 -6.82
CA ARG A 38 -3.48 -4.52 -7.27
C ARG A 38 -3.60 -3.45 -6.20
N MET A 39 -3.65 -3.82 -4.92
CA MET A 39 -3.65 -2.84 -3.82
C MET A 39 -2.30 -2.14 -3.68
N VAL A 40 -1.19 -2.88 -3.78
CA VAL A 40 0.16 -2.29 -3.80
C VAL A 40 0.31 -1.34 -4.98
N GLN A 41 -0.12 -1.76 -6.18
CA GLN A 41 -0.05 -0.95 -7.39
C GLN A 41 -0.85 0.36 -7.26
N GLU A 42 -2.09 0.28 -6.75
CA GLU A 42 -2.94 1.45 -6.53
C GLU A 42 -2.29 2.42 -5.53
N SER A 43 -1.74 1.89 -4.44
CA SER A 43 -1.04 2.66 -3.41
C SER A 43 0.14 3.44 -4.01
N CYS A 44 1.00 2.76 -4.77
CA CYS A 44 2.11 3.39 -5.46
C CYS A 44 1.66 4.46 -6.46
N GLN A 45 0.58 4.22 -7.20
CA GLN A 45 0.02 5.21 -8.12
C GLN A 45 -0.52 6.45 -7.41
N ASN A 46 -1.20 6.27 -6.27
CA ASN A 46 -1.67 7.38 -5.45
C ASN A 46 -0.51 8.25 -5.00
N ILE A 47 0.59 7.64 -4.57
CA ILE A 47 1.79 8.37 -4.15
C ILE A 47 2.36 9.16 -5.34
N ILE A 48 2.63 8.51 -6.47
CA ILE A 48 3.20 9.18 -7.65
C ILE A 48 2.33 10.35 -8.14
N LYS A 49 1.01 10.18 -8.16
CA LYS A 49 0.08 11.18 -8.71
C LYS A 49 -0.22 12.34 -7.74
N HIS A 50 -0.21 12.08 -6.43
CA HIS A 50 -0.80 13.01 -5.47
C HIS A 50 0.15 13.51 -4.39
N SER A 51 1.12 12.70 -3.96
CA SER A 51 1.88 13.00 -2.74
C SER A 51 2.96 14.09 -2.92
N GLY A 52 3.59 14.17 -4.10
CA GLY A 52 4.85 14.92 -4.26
C GLY A 52 6.01 14.34 -3.43
N ALA A 53 5.90 13.09 -2.98
CA ALA A 53 6.91 12.41 -2.18
C ALA A 53 8.21 12.21 -2.95
N THR A 54 9.31 12.15 -2.21
CA THR A 54 10.65 11.83 -2.75
C THR A 54 11.08 10.41 -2.39
N GLN A 55 10.40 9.78 -1.42
CA GLN A 55 10.72 8.45 -0.91
C GLN A 55 9.46 7.63 -0.72
N ILE A 56 9.53 6.36 -1.10
CA ILE A 56 8.52 5.34 -0.82
C ILE A 56 9.20 4.16 -0.14
N LYS A 57 8.55 3.65 0.90
CA LYS A 57 8.95 2.44 1.60
C LYS A 57 7.82 1.43 1.55
N ILE A 58 8.14 0.20 1.14
CA ILE A 58 7.26 -0.96 1.23
C ILE A 58 7.90 -1.94 2.20
N ALA A 59 7.17 -2.29 3.27
CA ALA A 59 7.57 -3.30 4.23
C ALA A 59 6.59 -4.48 4.17
N ILE A 60 7.12 -5.70 4.05
CA ILE A 60 6.34 -6.94 4.03
C ILE A 60 6.80 -7.79 5.21
N HIS A 61 5.87 -8.18 6.06
CA HIS A 61 6.14 -9.10 7.16
C HIS A 61 5.28 -10.35 7.00
N PHE A 62 5.94 -11.50 6.95
CA PHE A 62 5.30 -12.80 7.01
C PHE A 62 5.32 -13.27 8.46
N TYR A 63 4.18 -13.20 9.13
CA TYR A 63 4.01 -13.73 10.48
C TYR A 63 3.56 -15.19 10.41
N GLU A 64 3.27 -15.79 11.57
CA GLU A 64 2.80 -17.16 11.63
C GLU A 64 1.39 -17.30 11.02
N ASP A 65 0.47 -16.42 11.38
CA ASP A 65 -0.94 -16.56 10.98
C ASP A 65 -1.42 -15.53 9.94
N GLU A 66 -0.58 -14.52 9.67
CA GLU A 66 -0.95 -13.41 8.79
C GLU A 66 0.22 -12.83 7.99
N LEU A 67 -0.13 -12.18 6.88
CA LEU A 67 0.72 -11.32 6.09
C LEU A 67 0.38 -9.86 6.40
N THR A 68 1.40 -9.03 6.66
CA THR A 68 1.23 -7.58 6.67
C THR A 68 2.07 -6.91 5.58
N ILE A 69 1.48 -5.90 4.95
CA ILE A 69 2.14 -5.03 3.98
C ILE A 69 1.90 -3.58 4.41
N GLN A 70 2.98 -2.84 4.59
CA GLN A 70 2.93 -1.40 4.86
C GLN A 70 3.58 -0.64 3.70
N ILE A 71 2.89 0.34 3.17
CA ILE A 71 3.35 1.22 2.10
C ILE A 71 3.30 2.64 2.64
N SER A 72 4.44 3.32 2.71
CA SER A 72 4.54 4.66 3.26
C SER A 72 5.34 5.59 2.37
N ASP A 73 4.93 6.85 2.29
CA ASP A 73 5.64 7.93 1.61
C ASP A 73 5.88 9.14 2.52
N ASN A 74 6.81 9.99 2.12
CA ASN A 74 7.17 11.24 2.83
C ASN A 74 6.62 12.50 2.15
N GLY A 75 5.51 12.38 1.41
CA GLY A 75 4.93 13.50 0.68
C GLY A 75 4.07 14.41 1.56
N LYS A 76 3.24 15.22 0.91
CA LYS A 76 2.42 16.25 1.56
C LYS A 76 1.25 15.72 2.40
N GLY A 77 0.96 14.42 2.32
CA GLY A 77 -0.22 13.78 2.91
C GLY A 77 -1.55 14.45 2.53
N PHE A 78 -2.59 14.13 3.29
CA PHE A 78 -3.94 14.69 3.16
C PHE A 78 -4.74 14.46 4.44
N ASP A 79 -5.85 15.19 4.60
CA ASP A 79 -6.84 14.90 5.64
C ASP A 79 -7.82 13.82 5.15
N PRO A 80 -7.83 12.61 5.76
CA PRO A 80 -8.72 11.53 5.34
C PRO A 80 -10.21 11.85 5.52
N CYS A 81 -10.57 12.65 6.53
CA CYS A 81 -11.96 13.01 6.81
C CYS A 81 -12.53 13.88 5.68
N ILE A 82 -11.76 14.86 5.21
CA ILE A 82 -12.15 15.74 4.11
C ILE A 82 -12.35 14.94 2.80
N LEU A 83 -11.51 13.93 2.57
CA LEU A 83 -11.57 13.11 1.37
C LEU A 83 -12.84 12.24 1.32
N ALA A 84 -13.25 11.69 2.47
CA ALA A 84 -14.47 10.92 2.60
C ALA A 84 -15.73 11.78 2.34
N ASP A 85 -15.79 12.98 2.94
CA ASP A 85 -16.95 13.88 2.81
C ASP A 85 -17.13 14.42 1.38
N ALA A 86 -16.03 14.59 0.64
CA ALA A 86 -16.05 15.08 -0.73
C ALA A 86 -16.42 14.01 -1.79
N GLY A 87 -16.69 12.76 -1.38
CA GLY A 87 -16.89 11.64 -2.30
C GLY A 87 -15.66 11.33 -3.18
N LYS A 88 -14.48 11.77 -2.74
CA LYS A 88 -13.20 11.54 -3.41
C LYS A 88 -12.51 10.32 -2.77
N GLY A 89 -11.41 9.85 -3.38
CA GLY A 89 -10.64 8.74 -2.81
C GLY A 89 -11.14 7.35 -3.21
N LEU A 90 -11.76 7.21 -4.40
CA LEU A 90 -12.15 5.91 -4.97
C LEU A 90 -11.00 4.89 -4.94
N GLY A 91 -9.75 5.31 -5.17
CA GLY A 91 -8.57 4.44 -5.07
C GLY A 91 -8.39 3.86 -3.66
N LEU A 92 -8.56 4.68 -2.63
CA LEU A 92 -8.48 4.27 -1.23
C LEU A 92 -9.65 3.35 -0.83
N GLN A 93 -10.87 3.66 -1.27
CA GLN A 93 -12.03 2.79 -1.08
C GLN A 93 -11.88 1.44 -1.78
N ASN A 94 -11.27 1.43 -2.98
CA ASN A 94 -10.95 0.20 -3.70
C ASN A 94 -9.92 -0.65 -2.96
N ILE A 95 -8.93 -0.03 -2.31
CA ILE A 95 -7.96 -0.75 -1.46
C ILE A 95 -8.70 -1.38 -0.27
N MET A 96 -9.51 -0.61 0.46
CA MET A 96 -10.24 -1.12 1.63
C MET A 96 -11.20 -2.26 1.28
N SER A 97 -12.00 -2.09 0.22
CA SER A 97 -12.95 -3.13 -0.21
C SER A 97 -12.25 -4.41 -0.69
N ARG A 98 -11.12 -4.29 -1.40
CA ARG A 98 -10.32 -5.45 -1.83
C ARG A 98 -9.67 -6.20 -0.68
N ALA A 99 -9.26 -5.50 0.37
CA ALA A 99 -8.73 -6.15 1.57
C ALA A 99 -9.81 -7.04 2.22
N VAL A 100 -11.06 -6.56 2.29
CA VAL A 100 -12.19 -7.36 2.79
C VAL A 100 -12.44 -8.60 1.92
N VAL A 101 -12.35 -8.48 0.59
CA VAL A 101 -12.56 -9.61 -0.36
C VAL A 101 -11.59 -10.76 -0.09
N ILE A 102 -10.36 -10.48 0.36
CA ILE A 102 -9.35 -11.51 0.68
C ILE A 102 -9.37 -11.94 2.15
N GLY A 103 -10.40 -11.56 2.90
CA GLY A 103 -10.54 -11.86 4.33
C GLY A 103 -9.62 -11.04 5.24
N GLY A 104 -9.05 -9.96 4.72
CA GLY A 104 -8.15 -9.06 5.44
C GLY A 104 -8.77 -7.70 5.74
N GLN A 105 -7.91 -6.77 6.12
CA GLN A 105 -8.26 -5.38 6.40
C GLN A 105 -7.19 -4.43 5.87
N ALA A 106 -7.57 -3.19 5.61
CA ALA A 106 -6.65 -2.13 5.27
C ALA A 106 -6.92 -0.88 6.12
N GLU A 107 -5.85 -0.21 6.51
CA GLU A 107 -5.86 1.04 7.25
C GLU A 107 -5.08 2.11 6.47
N ILE A 108 -5.57 3.34 6.51
CA ILE A 108 -4.92 4.49 5.89
C ILE A 108 -4.70 5.54 6.97
N ARG A 109 -3.45 5.99 7.08
CA ARG A 109 -3.05 7.08 7.97
C ARG A 109 -2.37 8.14 7.13
N SER A 110 -2.84 9.37 7.24
CA SER A 110 -2.24 10.51 6.56
C SER A 110 -2.46 11.76 7.40
N GLY A 111 -1.47 12.65 7.37
CA GLY A 111 -1.52 13.97 7.97
C GLY A 111 -0.91 14.97 6.99
N ILE A 112 -1.37 16.22 7.03
CA ILE A 112 -0.78 17.29 6.22
C ILE A 112 0.71 17.41 6.57
N ASP A 113 1.56 17.33 5.55
CA ASP A 113 3.03 17.33 5.62
C ASP A 113 3.66 16.15 6.39
N GLU A 114 2.88 15.12 6.72
CA GLU A 114 3.35 13.90 7.39
C GLU A 114 3.44 12.68 6.44
N GLY A 115 3.03 12.86 5.18
CA GLY A 115 2.96 11.79 4.19
C GLY A 115 1.72 10.90 4.33
N THR A 116 1.79 9.73 3.73
CA THR A 116 0.72 8.72 3.79
C THR A 116 1.29 7.37 4.15
N THR A 117 0.57 6.60 4.96
CA THR A 117 0.84 5.20 5.23
C THR A 117 -0.43 4.38 4.97
N ILE A 118 -0.29 3.33 4.18
CA ILE A 118 -1.32 2.34 3.90
C ILE A 118 -0.84 1.01 4.49
N GLY A 119 -1.57 0.49 5.47
CA GLY A 119 -1.35 -0.82 6.07
C GLY A 119 -2.37 -1.82 5.54
N ILE A 120 -1.94 -3.02 5.17
CA ILE A 120 -2.78 -4.13 4.74
C ILE A 120 -2.41 -5.33 5.61
N THR A 121 -3.41 -5.96 6.22
CA THR A 121 -3.26 -7.20 7.00
C THR A 121 -4.18 -8.25 6.41
N MET A 122 -3.68 -9.46 6.20
CA MET A 122 -4.46 -10.56 5.64
C MET A 122 -4.06 -11.89 6.31
N PRO A 123 -5.01 -12.64 6.87
CA PRO A 123 -4.73 -13.98 7.38
C PRO A 123 -4.42 -14.97 6.25
N TYR A 124 -3.60 -15.98 6.54
CA TYR A 124 -3.32 -17.05 5.56
C TYR A 124 -4.54 -17.94 5.32
N ASN A 125 -5.32 -18.14 6.38
CA ASN A 125 -6.45 -19.07 6.49
C ASN A 125 -7.61 -18.74 5.55
#